data_AF-A0A4S8VFT1-F1
#
_entry.id   AF-A0A4S8VFT1-F1
#
_cell.length_a   1.000
_cell.length_b   1.000
_cell.length_c   1.000
_cell.angle_alpha   90.00
_cell.angle_beta   90.00
_cell.angle_gamma   90.00
#
_symmetry.space_group_name_H-M   'P 1'
#
loop_
_entity.id
_entity.type
_entity.pdbx_description
1 polymer ?
#
loop_
_entity_poly.entity_id
_entity_poly.type
_entity_poly.pdbx_seq_one_letter_code
_entity_poly.pdbx_strand_id
1 'polypeptide(L)'
;MAEIYTNETPQEVKEAKGLHLLTQSTPNGQKVQIMLEELAAVYDWYLRLNPNGRIPTIVDNTKERPFSVMETSAELLYLVKKFDKDGLFTFDDELEYSQMLQWLFFWHGSGAPYQGQLGFFSRAAEKVPMAIERFRNETLRVFGVLEIQLSGRYSDGPREYLAGAGKGKYSIADIGTWTWTSKWKLGGFKEEDMNAQFPHLLKWISRIGERGAVKTGTGSKYEKK
;
A
#
# COMPACT_ATOMS: atom_id res chain seq x y z
N MET A 1 21.39 34.54 -23.10
CA MET A 1 21.73 33.22 -22.52
C MET A 1 21.21 32.19 -23.49
N ALA A 2 22.03 31.24 -23.94
CA ALA A 2 21.55 30.17 -24.80
C ALA A 2 20.54 29.30 -24.02
N GLU A 3 19.43 28.91 -24.65
CA GLU A 3 18.53 27.91 -24.07
C GLU A 3 19.29 26.58 -23.96
N ILE A 4 19.41 26.06 -22.74
CA ILE A 4 20.10 24.80 -22.46
C ILE A 4 19.29 23.58 -22.95
N TYR A 5 17.97 23.74 -23.09
CA TYR A 5 17.07 22.67 -23.50
C TYR A 5 16.61 22.84 -24.94
N THR A 6 16.54 21.72 -25.65
CA THR A 6 15.97 21.66 -27.00
C THR A 6 14.52 21.16 -26.96
N ASN A 7 13.84 21.23 -28.09
CA ASN A 7 12.52 20.62 -28.26
C ASN A 7 12.55 19.09 -28.04
N GLU A 8 13.71 18.46 -28.23
CA GLU A 8 13.92 17.02 -28.06
C GLU A 8 14.27 16.63 -26.61
N THR A 9 14.63 17.59 -25.76
CA THR A 9 14.96 17.29 -24.37
C THR A 9 13.72 16.74 -23.65
N PRO A 10 13.80 15.55 -23.01
CA PRO A 10 12.66 14.92 -22.35
C PRO A 10 12.04 15.83 -21.29
N GLN A 11 10.70 15.79 -21.19
CA GLN A 11 9.95 16.62 -20.25
C GLN A 11 10.33 16.33 -18.79
N GLU A 12 10.63 15.07 -18.48
CA GLU A 12 11.12 14.62 -17.17
C GLU A 12 12.39 15.34 -16.72
N VAL A 13 13.28 15.68 -17.68
CA VAL A 13 14.52 16.42 -17.43
C VAL A 13 14.24 17.91 -17.23
N LYS A 14 13.31 18.47 -18.02
CA LYS A 14 12.91 19.89 -17.91
C LYS A 14 12.18 20.20 -16.60
N GLU A 15 11.45 19.22 -16.08
CA GLU A 15 10.54 19.38 -14.94
C GLU A 15 11.08 18.80 -13.63
N ALA A 16 12.26 18.17 -13.65
CA ALA A 16 12.87 17.60 -12.45
C ALA A 16 13.07 18.67 -11.36
N LYS A 17 12.58 18.39 -10.16
CA LYS A 17 12.77 19.23 -8.97
C LYS A 17 13.97 18.73 -8.18
N GLY A 18 14.94 19.61 -7.91
CA GLY A 18 16.18 19.28 -7.19
C GLY A 18 17.30 18.83 -8.13
N LEU A 19 18.23 18.01 -7.62
CA LEU A 19 19.36 17.49 -8.42
C LEU A 19 18.91 16.23 -9.20
N HIS A 20 19.15 16.22 -10.50
CA HIS A 20 18.82 15.10 -11.38
C HIS A 20 20.09 14.62 -12.10
N LEU A 21 20.43 13.34 -11.94
CA LEU A 21 21.61 12.73 -12.56
C LEU A 21 21.24 12.04 -13.87
N LEU A 22 21.63 12.65 -14.99
CA LEU A 22 21.59 12.01 -16.31
C LEU A 22 22.88 11.22 -16.52
N THR A 23 22.80 9.89 -16.45
CA THR A 23 23.98 9.04 -16.49
C THR A 23 23.73 7.73 -17.25
N GLN A 24 24.81 7.02 -17.54
CA GLN A 24 24.84 5.65 -18.06
C GLN A 24 25.93 4.90 -17.29
N SER A 25 25.82 3.57 -17.16
CA SER A 25 26.78 2.71 -16.43
C SER A 25 28.12 2.55 -17.15
N THR A 26 28.77 3.68 -17.44
CA THR A 26 30.13 3.80 -17.95
C THR A 26 31.05 4.17 -16.79
N PRO A 27 32.38 4.00 -16.92
CA PRO A 27 33.32 4.42 -15.88
C PRO A 27 33.22 5.90 -15.47
N ASN A 28 32.76 6.79 -16.35
CA ASN A 28 32.54 8.20 -16.00
C ASN A 28 31.23 8.43 -15.25
N GLY A 29 30.17 7.70 -15.62
CA GLY A 29 28.91 7.71 -14.86
C GLY A 29 29.08 7.10 -13.46
N GLN A 30 29.88 6.04 -13.35
CA GLN A 30 30.20 5.37 -12.10
C GLN A 30 30.90 6.28 -11.09
N LYS A 31 31.73 7.24 -11.50
CA LYS A 31 32.36 8.20 -10.58
C LYS A 31 31.32 9.01 -9.79
N VAL A 32 30.30 9.49 -10.48
CA VAL A 32 29.22 10.30 -9.85
C VAL A 32 28.28 9.39 -9.05
N GLN A 33 28.00 8.18 -9.54
CA GLN A 33 27.24 7.18 -8.79
C GLN A 33 27.94 6.78 -7.49
N ILE A 34 29.24 6.47 -7.53
CA ILE A 34 30.06 6.15 -6.36
C ILE A 34 30.07 7.33 -5.38
N MET A 35 30.26 8.57 -5.86
CA MET A 35 30.24 9.75 -4.98
C MET A 35 28.88 9.95 -4.29
N LEU A 36 27.78 9.65 -4.97
CA LEU A 36 26.45 9.69 -4.36
C LEU A 36 26.29 8.63 -3.27
N GLU A 37 26.84 7.44 -3.47
CA GLU A 37 26.87 6.38 -2.45
C GLU A 37 27.80 6.72 -1.28
N GLU A 38 28.98 7.29 -1.53
CA GLU A 38 29.92 7.76 -0.49
C GLU A 38 29.31 8.90 0.35
N LEU A 39 28.43 9.70 -0.25
CA LEU A 39 27.70 10.79 0.42
C LEU A 39 26.32 10.35 0.95
N ALA A 40 25.97 9.07 0.93
CA ALA A 40 24.68 8.56 1.40
C ALA A 40 24.41 8.92 2.88
N ALA A 41 25.47 9.14 3.68
CA ALA A 41 25.37 9.65 5.05
C ALA A 41 24.69 11.03 5.16
N VAL A 42 24.72 11.85 4.11
CA VAL A 42 23.99 13.14 4.04
C VAL A 42 22.50 12.93 3.73
N TYR A 43 22.12 11.76 3.19
CA TYR A 43 20.74 11.30 2.95
C TYR A 43 20.19 10.37 4.05
N ASP A 44 20.98 10.06 5.09
CA ASP A 44 20.65 9.18 6.24
C ASP A 44 19.56 9.73 7.17
N TRP A 45 19.13 10.98 7.00
CA TRP A 45 18.11 11.59 7.88
C TRP A 45 16.80 10.80 7.89
N TYR A 46 16.42 10.18 6.77
CA TYR A 46 15.19 9.39 6.69
C TYR A 46 15.36 8.01 7.32
N LEU A 47 16.55 7.39 7.17
CA LEU A 47 16.86 6.11 7.82
C LEU A 47 16.87 6.21 9.35
N ARG A 48 17.17 7.40 9.90
CA ARG A 48 17.02 7.71 11.33
C ARG A 48 15.57 7.72 11.80
N LEU A 49 14.61 7.97 10.91
CA LEU A 49 13.18 7.93 11.20
C LEU A 49 12.60 6.55 10.91
N ASN A 50 13.03 5.94 9.80
CA ASN A 50 12.61 4.64 9.34
C ASN A 50 13.80 3.87 8.73
N PRO A 51 14.41 2.94 9.47
CA PRO A 51 15.59 2.20 8.99
C PRO A 51 15.31 1.28 7.79
N ASN A 52 14.05 0.98 7.46
CA ASN A 52 13.68 0.26 6.23
C ASN A 52 13.78 1.17 4.99
N GLY A 53 13.81 2.50 5.16
CA GLY A 53 13.90 3.45 4.05
C GLY A 53 12.67 3.46 3.15
N ARG A 54 11.50 3.05 3.66
CA ARG A 54 10.23 2.97 2.90
C ARG A 54 9.14 3.84 3.50
N ILE A 55 8.53 4.69 2.68
CA ILE A 55 7.33 5.43 3.07
C ILE A 55 6.10 4.49 3.20
N PRO A 56 5.06 4.90 3.93
CA PRO A 56 4.98 6.09 4.81
C PRO A 56 5.82 5.97 6.09
N THR A 57 5.94 7.10 6.80
CA THR A 57 6.49 7.19 8.16
C THR A 57 5.79 8.33 8.88
N ILE A 58 5.23 8.06 10.04
CA ILE A 58 4.69 9.09 10.93
C ILE A 58 5.82 9.58 11.85
N VAL A 59 5.89 10.88 12.09
CA VAL A 59 6.71 11.47 13.16
C VAL A 59 5.80 12.20 14.12
N ASP A 60 5.61 11.66 15.31
CA ASP A 60 4.85 12.31 16.38
C ASP A 60 5.76 13.26 17.17
N ASN A 61 5.63 14.56 16.86
CA ASN A 61 6.35 15.65 17.52
C ASN A 61 5.64 16.16 18.81
N THR A 62 4.55 15.53 19.25
CA THR A 62 3.88 15.88 20.53
C THR A 62 4.59 15.33 21.77
N LYS A 63 5.70 14.62 21.55
CA LYS A 63 6.55 14.00 22.58
C LYS A 63 7.76 14.87 22.89
N GLU A 64 8.27 14.78 24.12
CA GLU A 64 9.51 15.47 24.52
C GLU A 64 10.67 15.14 23.57
N ARG A 65 10.76 13.89 23.14
CA ARG A 65 11.58 13.45 22.01
C ARG A 65 10.67 12.98 20.87
N PRO A 66 10.82 13.48 19.62
CA PRO A 66 10.05 13.01 18.48
C PRO A 66 10.04 11.49 18.37
N PHE A 67 8.86 10.91 18.19
CA PHE A 67 8.68 9.47 18.07
C PHE A 67 8.29 9.12 16.63
N SER A 68 9.14 8.38 15.93
CA SER A 68 8.83 7.89 14.58
C SER A 68 8.10 6.54 14.63
N VAL A 69 7.16 6.36 13.70
CA VAL A 69 6.41 5.12 13.49
C VAL A 69 6.56 4.73 12.03
N MET A 70 7.11 3.54 11.80
CA MET A 70 7.23 2.90 10.49
C MET A 70 6.25 1.74 10.37
N GLU A 71 6.09 1.22 9.16
CA GLU A 71 5.12 0.17 8.77
C GLU A 71 3.66 0.61 8.88
N THR A 72 2.95 0.54 7.75
CA THR A 72 1.58 1.06 7.61
C THR A 72 0.59 0.47 8.62
N SER A 73 0.73 -0.81 8.98
CA SER A 73 -0.13 -1.44 9.98
C SER A 73 0.15 -0.94 11.39
N ALA A 74 1.42 -0.69 11.73
CA ALA A 74 1.79 -0.09 13.01
C ALA A 74 1.39 1.40 13.07
N GLU A 75 1.50 2.13 11.96
CA GLU A 75 0.98 3.50 11.84
C GLU A 75 -0.54 3.57 12.07
N LEU A 76 -1.33 2.67 11.47
CA LEU A 76 -2.77 2.59 11.69
C LEU A 76 -3.12 2.29 13.15
N LEU A 77 -2.41 1.34 13.77
CA LEU A 77 -2.58 1.02 15.20
C LEU A 77 -2.22 2.23 16.09
N TYR A 78 -1.15 2.94 15.75
CA TYR A 78 -0.71 4.14 16.46
C TYR A 78 -1.78 5.23 16.41
N LEU A 79 -2.29 5.53 15.21
CA LEU A 79 -3.30 6.56 14.98
C LEU A 79 -4.60 6.24 15.71
N VAL A 80 -5.08 5.00 15.64
CA VAL A 80 -6.28 4.57 16.37
C VAL A 80 -6.08 4.75 17.86
N LYS A 81 -5.00 4.19 18.44
CA LYS A 81 -4.75 4.29 19.88
C LYS A 81 -4.67 5.75 20.35
N LYS A 82 -4.13 6.63 19.51
CA LYS A 82 -3.93 8.05 19.84
C LYS A 82 -5.18 8.89 19.65
N PHE A 83 -5.90 8.73 18.55
CA PHE A 83 -6.88 9.70 18.07
C PHE A 83 -8.30 9.15 17.92
N ASP A 84 -8.50 7.83 17.87
CA ASP A 84 -9.83 7.22 17.77
C ASP A 84 -10.41 6.95 19.17
N LYS A 85 -10.78 8.03 19.87
CA LYS A 85 -11.25 7.95 21.27
C LYS A 85 -12.61 7.28 21.43
N ASP A 86 -13.42 7.30 20.37
CA ASP A 86 -14.77 6.73 20.35
C ASP A 86 -14.79 5.28 19.81
N GLY A 87 -13.62 4.69 19.52
CA GLY A 87 -13.52 3.30 19.07
C GLY A 87 -14.18 3.04 17.71
N LEU A 88 -14.18 4.02 16.81
CA LEU A 88 -14.88 3.97 15.53
C LEU A 88 -14.20 3.03 14.53
N PHE A 89 -12.90 2.81 14.67
CA PHE A 89 -12.06 2.05 13.74
C PHE A 89 -11.34 0.87 14.41
N THR A 90 -11.73 0.53 15.64
CA THR A 90 -11.19 -0.57 16.46
C THR A 90 -12.27 -1.25 17.30
N PHE A 91 -11.91 -2.14 18.21
CA PHE A 91 -12.85 -2.93 19.01
C PHE A 91 -12.43 -2.93 20.48
N ASP A 92 -13.41 -2.78 21.38
CA ASP A 92 -13.21 -2.89 22.82
C ASP A 92 -13.28 -4.36 23.29
N ASP A 93 -14.09 -5.18 22.62
CA ASP A 93 -14.13 -6.62 22.85
C ASP A 93 -12.79 -7.25 22.44
N GLU A 94 -12.21 -8.05 23.33
CA GLU A 94 -10.87 -8.61 23.16
C GLU A 94 -10.79 -9.58 21.97
N LEU A 95 -11.86 -10.36 21.72
CA LEU A 95 -11.89 -11.34 20.64
C LEU A 95 -12.10 -10.65 19.28
N GLU A 96 -12.97 -9.65 19.22
CA GLU A 96 -13.15 -8.84 18.01
C GLU A 96 -11.90 -8.02 17.68
N TYR A 97 -11.21 -7.48 18.71
CA TYR A 97 -9.93 -6.81 18.54
C TYR A 97 -8.85 -7.75 18.00
N SER A 98 -8.77 -8.97 18.55
CA SER A 98 -7.88 -10.02 18.04
C SER A 98 -8.20 -10.36 16.59
N GLN A 99 -9.48 -10.50 16.23
CA GLN A 99 -9.90 -10.76 14.86
C GLN A 99 -9.50 -9.61 13.91
N MET A 100 -9.64 -8.35 14.34
CA MET A 100 -9.18 -7.19 13.58
C MET A 100 -7.67 -7.25 13.32
N LEU A 101 -6.86 -7.57 14.34
CA LEU A 101 -5.42 -7.72 14.16
C LEU A 101 -5.07 -8.85 13.19
N GLN A 102 -5.74 -10.00 13.30
CA GLN A 102 -5.53 -11.12 12.39
C GLN A 102 -5.72 -10.70 10.93
N TRP A 103 -6.78 -9.97 10.61
CA TRP A 103 -7.04 -9.49 9.25
C TRP A 103 -6.05 -8.40 8.81
N LEU A 104 -5.72 -7.46 9.70
CA LEU A 104 -4.72 -6.42 9.43
C LEU A 104 -3.35 -7.05 9.07
N PHE A 105 -2.89 -8.00 9.90
CA PHE A 105 -1.60 -8.67 9.70
C PHE A 105 -1.63 -9.70 8.57
N PHE A 106 -2.76 -10.37 8.34
CA PHE A 106 -2.93 -11.23 7.17
C PHE A 106 -2.70 -10.44 5.88
N TRP A 107 -3.31 -9.26 5.75
CA TRP A 107 -3.07 -8.43 4.58
C TRP A 107 -1.63 -7.89 4.52
N HIS A 108 -1.10 -7.41 5.64
CA HIS A 108 0.26 -6.87 5.73
C HIS A 108 1.33 -7.90 5.32
N GLY A 109 1.26 -9.12 5.88
CA GLY A 109 2.27 -10.15 5.68
C GLY A 109 2.03 -11.08 4.48
N SER A 110 0.77 -11.27 4.07
CA SER A 110 0.43 -12.14 2.94
C SER A 110 -0.01 -11.32 1.72
N GLY A 111 -1.13 -10.60 1.83
CA GLY A 111 -1.78 -9.97 0.69
C GLY A 111 -0.93 -8.94 -0.06
N ALA A 112 -0.46 -7.91 0.66
CA ALA A 112 0.28 -6.80 0.08
C ALA A 112 1.59 -7.23 -0.62
N PRO A 113 2.45 -8.08 -0.02
CA PRO A 113 3.66 -8.55 -0.69
C PRO A 113 3.36 -9.27 -2.01
N TYR A 114 2.37 -10.18 -2.05
CA TYR A 114 2.08 -10.93 -3.27
C TYR A 114 1.53 -10.06 -4.40
N GLN A 115 0.60 -9.15 -4.08
CA GLN A 115 0.07 -8.21 -5.08
C GLN A 115 1.15 -7.23 -5.56
N GLY A 116 2.04 -6.80 -4.66
CA GLY A 116 3.21 -5.99 -4.99
C GLY A 116 4.16 -6.68 -5.97
N GLN A 117 4.49 -7.95 -5.72
CA GLN A 117 5.35 -8.75 -6.59
C GLN A 117 4.70 -9.01 -7.95
N LEU A 118 3.40 -9.34 -7.99
CA LEU A 118 2.66 -9.44 -9.25
C LEU A 118 2.78 -8.14 -10.06
N GLY A 119 2.58 -6.99 -9.41
CA GLY A 119 2.74 -5.69 -10.04
C GLY A 119 4.15 -5.46 -10.58
N PHE A 120 5.19 -5.80 -9.80
CA PHE A 120 6.59 -5.66 -10.22
C PHE A 120 6.89 -6.49 -11.46
N PHE A 121 6.68 -7.81 -11.42
CA PHE A 121 6.99 -8.70 -12.54
C PHE A 121 6.11 -8.42 -13.77
N SER A 122 4.88 -7.95 -13.58
CA SER A 122 4.01 -7.57 -14.70
C SER A 122 4.50 -6.32 -15.43
N ARG A 123 5.19 -5.40 -14.74
CA ARG A 123 5.73 -4.15 -15.33
C ARG A 123 7.22 -4.22 -15.68
N ALA A 124 7.95 -5.23 -15.20
CA ALA A 124 9.36 -5.42 -15.51
C ALA A 124 9.59 -5.45 -17.03
N ALA A 125 10.71 -4.86 -17.48
CA ALA A 125 11.09 -4.81 -18.89
C ALA A 125 11.33 -6.22 -19.44
N GLU A 126 12.06 -7.04 -18.68
CA GLU A 126 12.19 -8.47 -18.95
C GLU A 126 11.04 -9.22 -18.28
N LYS A 127 10.27 -9.97 -19.09
CA LYS A 127 9.18 -10.79 -18.57
C LYS A 127 9.71 -12.11 -18.06
N VAL A 128 9.28 -12.47 -16.85
CA VAL A 128 9.54 -13.78 -16.23
C VAL A 128 8.20 -14.50 -16.05
N PRO A 129 7.71 -15.26 -17.05
CA PRO A 129 6.35 -15.81 -17.05
C PRO A 129 6.03 -16.64 -15.81
N MET A 130 6.97 -17.47 -15.37
CA MET A 130 6.81 -18.30 -14.15
C MET A 130 6.55 -17.44 -12.90
N ALA A 131 7.26 -16.31 -12.75
CA ALA A 131 7.08 -15.43 -11.60
C ALA A 131 5.72 -14.71 -11.67
N ILE A 132 5.35 -14.22 -12.86
CA ILE A 132 4.04 -13.59 -13.08
C ILE A 132 2.92 -14.56 -12.73
N GLU A 133 2.98 -15.80 -13.24
CA GLU A 133 1.97 -16.82 -12.96
C GLU A 133 1.91 -17.17 -11.47
N ARG A 134 3.06 -17.39 -10.83
CA ARG A 134 3.14 -17.65 -9.38
C ARG A 134 2.46 -16.56 -8.56
N PHE A 135 2.81 -15.29 -8.78
CA PHE A 135 2.25 -14.18 -8.00
C PHE A 135 0.81 -13.86 -8.39
N ARG A 136 0.40 -14.15 -9.62
CA ARG A 136 -1.00 -14.07 -10.05
C ARG A 136 -1.85 -15.09 -9.28
N ASN A 137 -1.42 -16.34 -9.26
CA ASN A 137 -2.12 -17.42 -8.56
C ASN A 137 -2.18 -17.15 -7.05
N GLU A 138 -1.09 -16.65 -6.47
CA GLU A 138 -1.07 -16.33 -5.04
C GLU A 138 -1.94 -15.11 -4.70
N THR A 139 -2.01 -14.10 -5.58
CA THR A 139 -2.95 -12.97 -5.43
C THR A 139 -4.41 -13.44 -5.47
N LEU A 140 -4.75 -14.33 -6.41
CA LEU A 140 -6.10 -14.93 -6.47
C LEU A 140 -6.40 -15.79 -5.24
N ARG A 141 -5.42 -16.52 -4.72
CA ARG A 141 -5.56 -17.32 -3.49
C ARG A 141 -5.90 -16.42 -2.29
N VAL A 142 -5.17 -15.32 -2.07
CA VAL A 142 -5.46 -14.40 -0.95
C VAL A 142 -6.78 -13.65 -1.14
N PHE A 143 -7.17 -13.32 -2.37
CA PHE A 143 -8.52 -12.81 -2.66
C PHE A 143 -9.60 -13.85 -2.32
N GLY A 144 -9.35 -15.12 -2.58
CA GLY A 144 -10.23 -16.22 -2.16
C GLY A 144 -10.40 -16.33 -0.65
N VAL A 145 -9.35 -16.04 0.14
CA VAL A 145 -9.47 -15.99 1.62
C VAL A 145 -10.38 -14.83 2.05
N LEU A 146 -10.23 -13.65 1.44
CA LEU A 146 -11.13 -12.52 1.71
C LEU A 146 -12.56 -12.81 1.29
N GLU A 147 -12.76 -13.47 0.14
CA GLU A 147 -14.07 -13.90 -0.33
C GLU A 147 -14.74 -14.89 0.64
N ILE A 148 -14.00 -15.88 1.15
CA ILE A 148 -14.51 -16.82 2.16
C ILE A 148 -14.98 -16.07 3.41
N GLN A 149 -14.19 -15.11 3.89
CA GLN A 149 -14.56 -14.29 5.04
C GLN A 149 -15.81 -13.45 4.73
N LEU A 150 -15.83 -12.72 3.62
CA LEU A 150 -16.89 -11.76 3.29
C LEU A 150 -18.20 -12.42 2.85
N SER A 151 -18.13 -13.59 2.22
CA SER A 151 -19.31 -14.42 1.93
C SER A 151 -19.93 -15.00 3.19
N GLY A 152 -19.14 -15.12 4.26
CA GLY A 152 -19.53 -15.82 5.46
C GLY A 152 -19.76 -17.31 5.22
N ARG A 153 -19.03 -17.92 4.27
CA ARG A 153 -19.16 -19.35 3.92
C ARG A 153 -19.07 -20.27 5.15
N TYR A 154 -18.29 -19.87 6.15
CA TYR A 154 -18.09 -20.60 7.40
C TYR A 154 -18.55 -19.81 8.64
N SER A 155 -19.44 -18.83 8.46
CA SER A 155 -19.99 -18.01 9.55
C SER A 155 -21.50 -17.79 9.37
N ASP A 156 -22.11 -16.93 10.19
CA ASP A 156 -23.57 -16.70 10.25
C ASP A 156 -24.17 -15.97 9.03
N GLY A 157 -23.47 -15.95 7.90
CA GLY A 157 -23.89 -15.31 6.65
C GLY A 157 -22.99 -14.15 6.18
N PRO A 158 -23.37 -13.49 5.08
CA PRO A 158 -22.54 -12.48 4.41
C PRO A 158 -22.16 -11.32 5.33
N ARG A 159 -20.87 -10.96 5.30
CA ARG A 159 -20.30 -9.90 6.11
C ARG A 159 -20.16 -8.61 5.32
N GLU A 160 -20.29 -7.49 6.02
CA GLU A 160 -20.04 -6.16 5.49
C GLU A 160 -18.60 -5.70 5.70
N TYR A 161 -17.91 -6.22 6.73
CA TYR A 161 -16.52 -5.89 7.07
C TYR A 161 -15.75 -7.11 7.59
N LEU A 162 -14.43 -7.01 7.60
CA LEU A 162 -13.55 -8.15 7.88
C LEU A 162 -13.65 -8.65 9.33
N ALA A 163 -13.82 -7.76 10.31
CA ALA A 163 -13.82 -8.08 11.73
C ALA A 163 -15.10 -7.62 12.46
N GLY A 164 -15.38 -8.19 13.62
CA GLY A 164 -16.54 -7.91 14.48
C GLY A 164 -17.67 -8.93 14.37
N ALA A 165 -18.59 -8.94 15.32
CA ALA A 165 -19.76 -9.81 15.33
C ALA A 165 -20.77 -9.48 14.21
N GLY A 166 -21.64 -10.45 13.90
CA GLY A 166 -22.67 -10.32 12.87
C GLY A 166 -22.07 -9.95 11.51
N LYS A 167 -22.49 -8.81 10.97
CA LYS A 167 -21.99 -8.30 9.69
C LYS A 167 -20.59 -7.68 9.77
N GLY A 168 -20.02 -7.57 10.97
CA GLY A 168 -18.75 -6.89 11.20
C GLY A 168 -18.87 -5.37 11.28
N LYS A 169 -17.77 -4.72 11.67
CA LYS A 169 -17.63 -3.27 11.79
C LYS A 169 -16.40 -2.79 10.99
N TYR A 170 -16.54 -1.67 10.30
CA TYR A 170 -15.44 -1.05 9.57
C TYR A 170 -14.29 -0.71 10.51
N SER A 171 -13.08 -1.13 10.17
CA SER A 171 -11.91 -1.00 11.02
C SER A 171 -10.63 -0.72 10.24
N ILE A 172 -9.51 -0.54 10.95
CA ILE A 172 -8.20 -0.45 10.32
C ILE A 172 -7.80 -1.70 9.52
N ALA A 173 -8.37 -2.87 9.83
CA ALA A 173 -8.17 -4.07 9.02
C ALA A 173 -8.75 -3.87 7.61
N ASP A 174 -9.92 -3.25 7.51
CA ASP A 174 -10.55 -2.95 6.23
C ASP A 174 -9.77 -1.87 5.47
N ILE A 175 -9.34 -0.80 6.15
CA ILE A 175 -8.53 0.28 5.57
C ILE A 175 -7.23 -0.29 4.97
N GLY A 176 -6.47 -1.05 5.75
CA GLY A 176 -5.18 -1.59 5.32
C GLY A 176 -5.28 -2.58 4.16
N THR A 177 -6.37 -3.34 4.10
CA THR A 177 -6.66 -4.28 3.01
C THR A 177 -7.11 -3.55 1.74
N TRP A 178 -8.04 -2.61 1.89
CA TRP A 178 -8.76 -2.01 0.76
C TRP A 178 -7.85 -1.21 -0.17
N THR A 179 -6.83 -0.54 0.37
CA THR A 179 -5.91 0.30 -0.42
C THR A 179 -5.16 -0.47 -1.51
N TRP A 180 -5.02 -1.77 -1.35
CA TRP A 180 -4.40 -2.66 -2.32
C TRP A 180 -5.42 -3.40 -3.16
N THR A 181 -6.42 -4.03 -2.54
CA THR A 181 -7.41 -4.83 -3.26
C THR A 181 -8.23 -3.99 -4.22
N SER A 182 -8.53 -2.72 -3.90
CA SER A 182 -9.22 -1.79 -4.82
C SER A 182 -8.48 -1.60 -6.15
N LYS A 183 -7.17 -1.83 -6.17
CA LYS A 183 -6.31 -1.74 -7.35
C LYS A 183 -6.13 -3.09 -8.06
N TRP A 184 -7.03 -4.05 -7.86
CA TRP A 184 -6.97 -5.38 -8.48
C TRP A 184 -6.83 -5.29 -10.01
N LYS A 185 -7.44 -4.30 -10.67
CA LYS A 185 -7.30 -4.09 -12.13
C LYS A 185 -5.84 -3.91 -12.57
N LEU A 186 -4.96 -3.37 -11.72
CA LEU A 186 -3.52 -3.23 -12.01
C LEU A 186 -2.79 -4.57 -12.10
N GLY A 187 -3.38 -5.66 -11.59
CA GLY A 187 -2.88 -7.03 -11.75
C GLY A 187 -3.29 -7.70 -13.06
N GLY A 188 -3.99 -6.98 -13.96
CA GLY A 188 -4.46 -7.54 -15.23
C GLY A 188 -5.53 -8.62 -15.06
N PHE A 189 -6.35 -8.55 -14.02
CA PHE A 189 -7.53 -9.40 -13.88
C PHE A 189 -8.69 -8.80 -14.69
N LYS A 190 -9.50 -9.67 -15.32
CA LYS A 190 -10.69 -9.24 -16.03
C LYS A 190 -11.85 -9.07 -15.07
N GLU A 191 -12.73 -8.13 -15.38
CA GLU A 191 -13.88 -7.82 -14.54
C GLU A 191 -14.89 -8.97 -14.45
N GLU A 192 -15.12 -9.67 -15.56
CA GLU A 192 -15.98 -10.86 -15.61
C GLU A 192 -15.46 -11.98 -14.68
N ASP A 193 -14.16 -12.29 -14.75
CA ASP A 193 -13.53 -13.32 -13.94
C ASP A 193 -13.59 -12.99 -12.44
N MET A 194 -13.33 -11.73 -12.10
CA MET A 194 -13.37 -11.25 -10.72
C MET A 194 -14.80 -11.23 -10.16
N ASN A 195 -15.80 -10.83 -10.96
CA ASN A 195 -17.21 -10.87 -10.56
C ASN A 195 -17.71 -12.31 -10.35
N ALA A 196 -17.27 -13.25 -11.20
CA ALA A 196 -17.65 -14.65 -11.07
C ALA A 196 -17.02 -15.30 -9.83
N GLN A 197 -15.75 -15.01 -9.54
CA GLN A 197 -15.00 -15.68 -8.46
C GLN A 197 -15.10 -14.99 -7.11
N PHE A 198 -15.17 -13.65 -7.06
CA PHE A 198 -15.07 -12.88 -5.82
C PHE A 198 -16.18 -11.82 -5.68
N PRO A 199 -17.47 -12.18 -5.81
CA PRO A 199 -18.57 -11.22 -5.75
C PRO A 199 -18.70 -10.51 -4.39
N HIS A 200 -18.39 -11.18 -3.27
CA HIS A 200 -18.47 -10.55 -1.94
C HIS A 200 -17.30 -9.58 -1.70
N LEU A 201 -16.10 -9.93 -2.16
CA LEU A 201 -14.94 -9.04 -2.19
C LEU A 201 -15.23 -7.78 -3.00
N LEU A 202 -15.76 -7.90 -4.21
CA LEU A 202 -16.06 -6.72 -5.04
C LEU A 202 -17.15 -5.83 -4.43
N LYS A 203 -18.18 -6.41 -3.79
CA LYS A 203 -19.18 -5.65 -3.02
C LYS A 203 -18.53 -4.89 -1.85
N TRP A 204 -17.62 -5.52 -1.12
CA TRP A 204 -16.89 -4.90 -0.02
C TRP A 204 -15.95 -3.79 -0.53
N ILE A 205 -15.24 -3.99 -1.64
CA ILE A 205 -14.41 -2.96 -2.28
C ILE A 205 -15.25 -1.75 -2.65
N SER A 206 -16.40 -1.97 -3.29
CA SER A 206 -17.32 -0.90 -3.67
C SER A 206 -17.84 -0.13 -2.44
N ARG A 207 -18.35 -0.84 -1.43
CA ARG A 207 -18.86 -0.24 -0.18
C ARG A 207 -17.85 0.68 0.48
N ILE A 208 -16.59 0.25 0.61
CA ILE A 208 -15.54 1.06 1.24
C ILE A 208 -15.15 2.24 0.34
N GLY A 209 -15.07 2.03 -0.97
CA GLY A 209 -14.79 3.08 -1.94
C GLY A 209 -15.79 4.23 -1.91
N GLU A 210 -17.04 3.97 -1.51
CA GLU A 210 -18.08 5.00 -1.40
C GLU A 210 -17.93 5.91 -0.17
N ARG A 211 -17.11 5.55 0.82
CA ARG A 211 -16.91 6.35 2.03
C ARG A 211 -16.21 7.68 1.69
N GLY A 212 -16.77 8.80 2.16
CA GLY A 212 -16.22 10.14 1.87
C GLY A 212 -14.74 10.32 2.27
N ALA A 213 -14.34 9.75 3.40
CA ALA A 213 -12.94 9.77 3.85
C ALA A 213 -12.01 8.95 2.93
N VAL A 214 -12.48 7.84 2.37
CA VAL A 214 -11.72 7.02 1.42
C VAL A 214 -11.54 7.79 0.11
N LYS A 215 -12.61 8.35 -0.46
CA LYS A 215 -12.55 9.22 -1.65
C LYS A 215 -11.60 10.40 -1.47
N THR A 216 -11.62 11.03 -0.28
CA THR A 216 -10.72 12.13 0.04
C THR A 216 -9.26 11.65 0.20
N GLY A 217 -9.06 10.51 0.84
CA GLY A 217 -7.75 9.90 1.10
C GLY A 217 -7.05 9.39 -0.17
N THR A 218 -7.81 8.97 -1.18
CA THR A 218 -7.27 8.48 -2.47
C THR A 218 -7.47 9.44 -3.63
N GLY A 219 -8.02 10.63 -3.39
CA GLY A 219 -8.26 11.62 -4.42
C GLY A 219 -7.08 12.57 -4.64
N SER A 220 -7.29 13.55 -5.52
CA SER A 220 -6.28 14.50 -6.00
C SER A 220 -5.63 15.37 -4.93
N LYS A 221 -6.21 15.42 -3.71
CA LYS A 221 -5.58 16.07 -2.55
C LYS A 221 -4.16 15.58 -2.29
N TYR A 222 -3.89 14.31 -2.57
CA TYR A 222 -2.60 13.66 -2.33
C TYR A 222 -1.84 13.27 -3.61
N GLU A 223 -2.34 13.63 -4.80
CA GLU A 223 -1.69 13.37 -6.10
C GLU A 223 -0.61 14.42 -6.45
N LYS A 224 0.06 15.02 -5.46
CA LYS A 224 0.89 16.22 -5.71
C LYS A 224 2.05 15.98 -6.70
N LYS A 225 1.90 16.66 -7.85
CA LYS A 225 2.86 17.45 -8.65
C LYS A 225 4.28 17.64 -8.08
#